data_AF-A0A356APC2-F1
#
_entry.id   AF-A0A356APC2-F1
#
_cell.length_a   1.000
_cell.length_b   1.000
_cell.length_c   1.000
_cell.angle_alpha   90.00
_cell.angle_beta   90.00
_cell.angle_gamma   90.00
#
_symmetry.space_group_name_H-M   'P 1'
#
loop_
_entity.id
_entity.type
_entity.pdbx_description
1 polymer ?
#
loop_
_entity_poly.entity_id
_entity_poly.type
_entity_poly.pdbx_seq_one_letter_code
_entity_poly.pdbx_strand_id
1 'polypeptide(L)'
;MRFRKIFPAVFAAAFAGGLLFFPAAAARGAARGLEYCLVILVPSLFPFMVLSTYLVKSGISESLGRFLSPATRFLFHLPGCSAATIFMSMIGGFPVGARGIAALYEEGSINDREAGRMLSFCVNAGPAFVISVVGLGLLGSVEAGAILLTAQLLAALLLGVFLGAAAKSGGSPPQRPKRKTSASPFINSTIDAAKGTMNMCAFVILFSVLISLLRETGAAIVLGR
;
A
#
# COMPACT_ATOMS: atom_id res chain seq x y z
N MET A 1 28.68 1.56 -14.90
CA MET A 1 27.60 2.54 -15.22
C MET A 1 26.77 2.21 -16.47
N ARG A 2 27.35 1.65 -17.56
CA ARG A 2 26.59 1.27 -18.79
C ARG A 2 25.50 0.19 -18.57
N PHE A 3 25.79 -0.84 -17.76
CA PHE A 3 24.86 -1.96 -17.53
C PHE A 3 23.52 -1.55 -16.90
N ARG A 4 23.52 -0.49 -16.07
CA ARG A 4 22.33 0.02 -15.37
C ARG A 4 21.30 0.67 -16.31
N LYS A 5 21.71 1.05 -17.53
CA LYS A 5 20.84 1.63 -18.56
C LYS A 5 20.47 0.66 -19.67
N ILE A 6 21.30 -0.37 -19.91
CA ILE A 6 21.05 -1.37 -20.96
C ILE A 6 19.86 -2.26 -20.58
N PHE A 7 19.83 -2.76 -19.34
CA PHE A 7 18.74 -3.63 -18.87
C PHE A 7 17.33 -3.01 -19.04
N PRO A 8 17.04 -1.78 -18.53
CA PRO A 8 15.72 -1.19 -18.70
C PRO A 8 15.39 -0.87 -20.17
N ALA A 9 16.39 -0.52 -20.99
CA ALA A 9 16.18 -0.27 -22.42
C ALA A 9 15.80 -1.56 -23.17
N VAL A 10 16.48 -2.67 -22.88
CA VAL A 10 16.14 -3.98 -23.45
C VAL A 10 14.76 -4.44 -23.01
N PHE A 11 14.42 -4.29 -21.73
CA PHE A 11 13.08 -4.60 -21.23
C PHE A 11 11.99 -3.76 -21.93
N ALA A 12 12.20 -2.45 -22.04
CA ALA A 12 11.26 -1.56 -22.72
C ALA A 12 11.09 -1.91 -24.21
N ALA A 13 12.19 -2.22 -24.91
CA ALA A 13 12.15 -2.64 -26.31
C ALA A 13 11.43 -3.98 -26.48
N ALA A 14 11.69 -4.96 -25.60
CA ALA A 14 11.01 -6.26 -25.62
C ALA A 14 9.52 -6.11 -25.33
N PHE A 15 9.14 -5.30 -24.35
CA PHE A 15 7.74 -5.02 -24.02
C PHE A 15 7.01 -4.31 -25.18
N ALA A 16 7.63 -3.29 -25.77
CA ALA A 16 7.10 -2.61 -26.95
C ALA A 16 6.97 -3.55 -28.15
N GLY A 17 7.96 -4.40 -28.40
CA GLY A 17 7.88 -5.46 -29.40
C GLY A 17 6.71 -6.40 -29.14
N GLY A 18 6.53 -6.84 -27.89
CA GLY A 18 5.39 -7.67 -27.49
C GLY A 18 4.03 -7.02 -27.78
N LEU A 19 3.89 -5.72 -27.49
CA LEU A 19 2.68 -4.95 -27.81
C LEU A 19 2.40 -4.88 -29.32
N LEU A 20 3.43 -4.71 -30.14
CA LEU A 20 3.30 -4.58 -31.60
C LEU A 20 3.08 -5.91 -32.30
N PHE A 21 3.78 -6.97 -31.90
CA PHE A 21 3.71 -8.28 -32.54
C PHE A 21 2.57 -9.16 -32.00
N PHE A 22 2.11 -8.93 -30.76
CA PHE A 22 1.04 -9.70 -30.12
C PHE A 22 -0.08 -8.80 -29.56
N PRO A 23 -0.70 -7.92 -30.38
CA PRO A 23 -1.70 -6.96 -29.91
C PRO A 23 -2.94 -7.62 -29.31
N ALA A 24 -3.34 -8.79 -29.81
CA ALA A 24 -4.46 -9.56 -29.27
C ALA A 24 -4.16 -10.13 -27.87
N ALA A 25 -2.93 -10.57 -27.61
CA ALA A 25 -2.51 -11.02 -26.28
C ALA A 25 -2.43 -9.83 -25.30
N ALA A 26 -1.90 -8.69 -25.75
CA ALA A 26 -1.87 -7.46 -24.98
C ALA A 26 -3.29 -6.98 -24.60
N ALA A 27 -4.22 -6.91 -25.56
CA ALA A 27 -5.60 -6.51 -25.32
C ALA A 27 -6.32 -7.47 -24.35
N ARG A 28 -6.15 -8.79 -24.51
CA ARG A 28 -6.68 -9.78 -23.56
C ARG A 28 -6.12 -9.59 -22.15
N GLY A 29 -4.81 -9.33 -22.03
CA GLY A 29 -4.18 -9.05 -20.74
C GLY A 29 -4.71 -7.78 -20.09
N ALA A 30 -4.88 -6.71 -20.87
CA ALA A 30 -5.45 -5.46 -20.37
C ALA A 30 -6.90 -5.64 -19.91
N ALA A 31 -7.74 -6.34 -20.68
CA ALA A 31 -9.13 -6.63 -20.34
C ALA A 31 -9.25 -7.44 -19.03
N ARG A 32 -8.44 -8.50 -18.86
CA ARG A 32 -8.40 -9.26 -17.60
C ARG A 32 -7.93 -8.42 -16.42
N GLY A 33 -6.90 -7.60 -16.63
CA GLY A 33 -6.43 -6.67 -15.61
C GLY A 33 -7.53 -5.71 -15.16
N LEU A 34 -8.28 -5.15 -16.12
CA LEU A 34 -9.41 -4.26 -15.85
C LEU A 34 -10.55 -4.98 -15.13
N GLU A 35 -10.85 -6.22 -15.49
CA GLU A 35 -11.83 -7.06 -14.80
C GLU A 35 -11.46 -7.28 -13.33
N TYR A 36 -10.20 -7.65 -13.04
CA TYR A 36 -9.71 -7.75 -11.66
C TYR A 36 -9.86 -6.43 -10.89
N CYS A 37 -9.60 -5.32 -11.58
CA CYS A 37 -9.77 -4.01 -10.98
C CYS A 37 -11.22 -3.75 -10.58
N LEU A 38 -12.17 -4.01 -11.47
CA LEU A 38 -13.59 -3.70 -11.26
C LEU A 38 -14.29 -4.68 -10.31
N VAL A 39 -13.94 -5.97 -10.37
CA VAL A 39 -14.62 -7.03 -9.61
C VAL A 39 -14.01 -7.21 -8.22
N ILE A 40 -12.69 -6.97 -8.06
CA ILE A 40 -11.97 -7.29 -6.82
C ILE A 40 -11.40 -6.04 -6.17
N LEU A 41 -10.57 -5.27 -6.89
CA LEU A 41 -9.81 -4.18 -6.26
C LEU A 41 -10.69 -3.00 -5.87
N VAL A 42 -11.51 -2.47 -6.77
CA VAL A 42 -12.33 -1.29 -6.49
C VAL A 42 -13.29 -1.56 -5.32
N PRO A 43 -14.10 -2.64 -5.31
CA PRO A 43 -15.03 -2.90 -4.20
C PRO A 43 -14.34 -3.09 -2.85
N SER A 44 -13.12 -3.66 -2.85
CA SER A 44 -12.42 -4.02 -1.63
C SER A 44 -11.48 -2.93 -1.11
N LEU A 45 -10.84 -2.12 -1.96
CA LEU A 45 -9.77 -1.21 -1.56
C LEU A 45 -10.26 0.22 -1.43
N PHE A 46 -11.13 0.65 -2.35
CA PHE A 46 -11.67 2.00 -2.36
C PHE A 46 -12.33 2.39 -1.03
N PRO A 47 -13.30 1.63 -0.47
CA PRO A 47 -13.96 2.04 0.77
C PRO A 47 -13.00 2.17 1.95
N PHE A 48 -12.00 1.28 2.06
CA PHE A 48 -11.00 1.36 3.14
C PHE A 48 -10.03 2.53 2.96
N MET A 49 -9.63 2.84 1.71
CA MET A 49 -8.84 4.04 1.43
C MET A 49 -9.62 5.32 1.74
N VAL A 50 -10.91 5.39 1.40
CA VAL A 50 -11.80 6.50 1.76
C VAL A 50 -11.84 6.65 3.28
N LEU A 51 -12.10 5.55 4.00
CA LEU A 51 -12.20 5.57 5.45
C LEU A 51 -10.88 6.00 6.10
N SER A 52 -9.74 5.45 5.66
CA SER A 52 -8.43 5.79 6.22
C SER A 52 -8.07 7.26 6.00
N THR A 53 -8.30 7.80 4.81
CA THR A 53 -8.03 9.22 4.52
C THR A 53 -9.03 10.13 5.23
N TYR A 54 -10.29 9.71 5.35
CA TYR A 54 -11.31 10.45 6.07
C TYR A 54 -10.99 10.55 7.56
N LEU A 55 -10.54 9.47 8.20
CA LEU A 55 -10.13 9.50 9.61
C LEU A 55 -9.01 10.53 9.85
N VAL A 56 -8.07 10.64 8.91
CA VAL A 56 -7.01 11.66 8.95
C VAL A 56 -7.61 13.06 8.77
N LYS A 57 -8.28 13.31 7.63
CA LYS A 57 -8.77 14.65 7.22
C LYS A 57 -9.90 15.23 8.07
N SER A 58 -10.68 14.38 8.72
CA SER A 58 -11.77 14.80 9.62
C SER A 58 -11.27 15.24 11.00
N GLY A 59 -10.02 14.90 11.37
CA GLY A 59 -9.50 15.08 12.73
C GLY A 59 -9.93 13.99 13.71
N ILE A 60 -10.66 12.96 13.26
CA ILE A 60 -10.99 11.79 14.11
C ILE A 60 -9.69 11.08 14.53
N SER A 61 -8.70 11.01 13.65
CA SER A 61 -7.38 10.46 13.94
C SER A 61 -6.69 11.14 15.12
N GLU A 62 -6.89 12.45 15.31
CA GLU A 62 -6.35 13.19 16.45
C GLU A 62 -7.12 12.87 17.74
N SER A 63 -8.44 12.76 17.67
CA SER A 63 -9.27 12.40 18.82
C SER A 63 -8.97 10.98 19.32
N LEU A 64 -8.96 10.01 18.39
CA LEU A 64 -8.58 8.63 18.66
C LEU A 64 -7.10 8.55 19.08
N GLY A 65 -6.28 9.35 18.43
CA GLY A 65 -4.87 9.51 18.72
C GLY A 65 -4.56 10.09 20.10
N ARG A 66 -5.46 10.85 20.73
CA ARG A 66 -5.29 11.30 22.13
C ARG A 66 -5.43 10.13 23.11
N PHE A 67 -6.37 9.23 22.86
CA PHE A 67 -6.57 8.03 23.69
C PHE A 67 -5.41 7.03 23.51
N LEU A 68 -4.94 6.83 22.27
CA LEU A 68 -3.81 5.93 21.95
C LEU A 68 -2.44 6.62 21.95
N SER A 69 -2.37 7.91 22.29
CA SER A 69 -1.15 8.72 22.36
C SER A 69 -0.07 8.08 23.23
N PRO A 70 -0.36 7.65 24.49
CA PRO A 70 0.67 7.05 25.33
C PRO A 70 1.23 5.76 24.70
N ALA A 71 0.39 4.90 24.13
CA ALA A 71 0.84 3.67 23.47
C ALA A 71 1.70 3.98 22.23
N THR A 72 1.23 4.83 21.33
CA THR A 72 1.94 5.15 20.08
C THR A 72 3.24 5.90 20.32
N ARG A 73 3.27 6.81 21.29
CA ARG A 73 4.48 7.54 21.68
C ARG A 73 5.48 6.63 22.37
N PHE A 74 5.03 5.75 23.26
CA PHE A 74 5.89 4.83 23.99
C PHE A 74 6.48 3.74 23.09
N LEU A 75 5.64 3.10 22.26
CA LEU A 75 6.05 2.00 21.38
C LEU A 75 6.83 2.51 20.16
N PHE A 76 6.29 3.51 19.44
CA PHE A 76 6.80 3.87 18.11
C PHE A 76 7.52 5.23 18.07
N HIS A 77 7.50 6.01 19.15
CA HIS A 77 7.99 7.39 19.16
C HIS A 77 7.40 8.21 17.99
N LEU A 78 6.07 8.09 17.82
CA LEU A 78 5.27 8.77 16.81
C LEU A 78 4.18 9.64 17.46
N PRO A 79 3.67 10.66 16.75
CA PRO A 79 2.56 11.46 17.25
C PRO A 79 1.28 10.61 17.28
N GLY A 80 0.40 10.88 18.26
CA GLY A 80 -0.80 10.09 18.50
C GLY A 80 -1.75 9.99 17.29
N CYS A 81 -1.79 11.00 16.42
CA CYS A 81 -2.57 10.98 15.16
C CYS A 81 -2.20 9.80 14.23
N SER A 82 -1.00 9.23 14.40
CA SER A 82 -0.54 8.07 13.64
C SER A 82 -1.28 6.78 13.99
N ALA A 83 -1.90 6.69 15.17
CA ALA A 83 -2.54 5.48 15.68
C ALA A 83 -3.62 4.93 14.73
N ALA A 84 -4.49 5.81 14.23
CA ALA A 84 -5.56 5.44 13.31
C ALA A 84 -4.99 4.85 12.01
N THR A 85 -3.95 5.48 11.44
CA THR A 85 -3.27 5.00 10.23
C THR A 85 -2.58 3.66 10.45
N ILE A 86 -1.90 3.45 11.58
CA ILE A 86 -1.27 2.17 11.92
C ILE A 86 -2.34 1.07 11.96
N PHE A 87 -3.44 1.29 12.68
CA PHE A 87 -4.52 0.30 12.78
C PHE A 87 -5.18 0.00 11.42
N MET A 88 -5.50 1.06 10.67
CA MET A 88 -6.08 0.91 9.33
C MET A 88 -5.12 0.22 8.35
N SER A 89 -3.81 0.35 8.53
CA SER A 89 -2.82 -0.36 7.73
C SER A 89 -2.79 -1.86 8.01
N MET A 90 -3.04 -2.29 9.26
CA MET A 90 -3.09 -3.71 9.61
C MET A 90 -4.32 -4.39 8.99
N ILE A 91 -5.43 -3.67 8.86
CA ILE A 91 -6.67 -4.17 8.26
C ILE A 91 -6.63 -4.05 6.73
N GLY A 92 -6.29 -2.87 6.23
CA GLY A 92 -6.35 -2.50 4.82
C GLY A 92 -5.09 -2.82 4.02
N GLY A 93 -4.01 -3.25 4.68
CA GLY A 93 -2.72 -3.56 4.08
C GLY A 93 -1.97 -2.35 3.53
N PHE A 94 -1.00 -2.64 2.67
CA PHE A 94 -0.09 -1.70 2.02
C PHE A 94 -0.74 -0.50 1.32
N PRO A 95 -1.86 -0.63 0.59
CA PRO A 95 -2.48 0.50 -0.10
C PRO A 95 -3.03 1.53 0.90
N VAL A 96 -3.71 1.02 1.93
CA VAL A 96 -4.39 1.83 2.95
C VAL A 96 -3.36 2.47 3.86
N GLY A 97 -2.35 1.72 4.30
CA GLY A 97 -1.24 2.25 5.09
C GLY A 97 -0.46 3.34 4.36
N ALA A 98 -0.04 3.10 3.11
CA ALA A 98 0.71 4.07 2.32
C ALA A 98 -0.10 5.37 2.10
N ARG A 99 -1.39 5.27 1.78
CA ARG A 99 -2.24 6.45 1.59
C ARG A 99 -2.51 7.18 2.90
N GLY A 100 -2.72 6.46 4.01
CA GLY A 100 -2.90 7.08 5.33
C GLY A 100 -1.65 7.84 5.79
N ILE A 101 -0.45 7.31 5.53
CA ILE A 101 0.82 8.00 5.79
C ILE A 101 0.94 9.24 4.91
N ALA A 102 0.66 9.10 3.61
CA ALA A 102 0.70 10.22 2.68
C ALA A 102 -0.26 11.34 3.12
N ALA A 103 -1.47 11.00 3.57
CA ALA A 103 -2.43 11.98 4.08
C ALA A 103 -1.91 12.69 5.34
N LEU A 104 -1.35 11.96 6.31
CA LEU A 104 -0.75 12.56 7.51
C LEU A 104 0.41 13.50 7.16
N TYR A 105 1.23 13.13 6.17
CA TYR A 105 2.36 13.93 5.71
C TYR A 105 1.90 15.18 4.95
N GLU A 106 0.93 15.04 4.04
CA GLU A 106 0.34 16.14 3.26
C GLU A 106 -0.35 17.19 4.17
N GLU A 107 -0.89 16.76 5.31
CA GLU A 107 -1.48 17.65 6.33
C GLU A 107 -0.45 18.29 7.28
N GLY A 108 0.81 17.86 7.22
CA GLY A 108 1.88 18.30 8.13
C GLY A 108 1.72 17.76 9.56
N SER A 109 0.95 16.69 9.72
CA SER A 109 0.75 16.00 11.01
C SER A 109 1.94 15.11 11.37
N ILE A 110 2.75 14.72 10.37
CA ILE A 110 4.02 14.00 10.52
C ILE A 110 5.10 14.60 9.61
N ASN A 111 6.36 14.45 9.98
CA ASN A 111 7.51 14.84 9.15
C ASN A 111 8.01 13.68 8.27
N ASP A 112 8.97 13.97 7.38
CA ASP A 112 9.50 13.01 6.41
C ASP A 112 10.18 11.78 7.07
N ARG A 113 10.85 11.97 8.21
CA ARG A 113 11.45 10.86 8.98
C ARG A 113 10.38 9.98 9.65
N GLU A 114 9.32 10.59 10.16
CA GLU A 114 8.17 9.87 10.72
C GLU A 114 7.44 9.08 9.64
N ALA A 115 7.18 9.70 8.48
CA ALA A 115 6.60 9.04 7.32
C ALA A 115 7.45 7.87 6.84
N GLY A 116 8.77 8.04 6.70
CA GLY A 116 9.69 6.96 6.32
C GLY A 116 9.71 5.79 7.31
N ARG A 117 9.67 6.08 8.61
CA ARG A 117 9.53 5.04 9.64
C ARG A 117 8.19 4.31 9.50
N MET A 118 7.08 5.05 9.40
CA MET A 118 5.75 4.45 9.23
C MET A 118 5.68 3.59 7.97
N LEU A 119 6.27 4.02 6.85
CA LEU A 119 6.31 3.23 5.61
C LEU A 119 7.01 1.87 5.80
N SER A 120 7.97 1.79 6.72
CA SER A 120 8.72 0.56 6.97
C SER A 120 7.91 -0.53 7.68
N PHE A 121 6.84 -0.17 8.41
CA PHE A 121 6.03 -1.13 9.17
C PHE A 121 4.51 -1.04 8.98
N CYS A 122 4.00 -0.01 8.30
CA CYS A 122 2.58 0.13 7.97
C CYS A 122 2.28 -0.26 6.51
N VAL A 123 3.27 -0.75 5.75
CA VAL A 123 3.08 -1.14 4.34
C VAL A 123 3.26 -2.64 4.21
N ASN A 124 2.29 -3.40 4.75
CA ASN A 124 2.34 -4.87 4.80
C ASN A 124 1.24 -5.49 3.94
N ALA A 125 1.33 -6.79 3.64
CA ALA A 125 0.24 -7.48 2.95
C ALA A 125 -1.04 -7.48 3.80
N GLY A 126 -2.18 -7.20 3.17
CA GLY A 126 -3.47 -7.20 3.86
C GLY A 126 -3.94 -8.62 4.22
N PRO A 127 -4.82 -8.78 5.23
CA PRO A 127 -5.34 -10.08 5.66
C PRO A 127 -5.94 -10.91 4.54
N ALA A 128 -6.71 -10.27 3.65
CA ALA A 128 -7.35 -10.95 2.51
C ALA A 128 -6.31 -11.55 1.56
N PHE A 129 -5.19 -10.87 1.31
CA PHE A 129 -4.13 -11.39 0.45
C PHE A 129 -3.40 -12.55 1.13
N VAL A 130 -2.98 -12.37 2.39
CA VAL A 130 -2.19 -13.37 3.11
C VAL A 130 -3.00 -14.65 3.35
N ILE A 131 -4.26 -14.52 3.76
CA ILE A 131 -5.09 -15.69 4.07
C ILE A 131 -5.57 -16.38 2.78
N SER A 132 -6.12 -15.64 1.82
CA SER A 132 -6.74 -16.25 0.65
C SER A 132 -5.73 -16.64 -0.43
N VAL A 133 -4.84 -15.73 -0.82
CA VAL A 133 -3.90 -16.00 -1.91
C VAL A 133 -2.76 -16.87 -1.42
N VAL A 134 -2.10 -16.48 -0.33
CA VAL A 134 -0.92 -17.21 0.16
C VAL A 134 -1.33 -18.45 0.95
N GLY A 135 -2.21 -18.31 1.94
CA GLY A 135 -2.67 -19.43 2.77
C GLY A 135 -3.44 -20.47 1.96
N LEU A 136 -4.64 -20.13 1.50
CA LEU A 136 -5.49 -21.08 0.78
C LEU A 136 -4.95 -21.38 -0.63
N GLY A 137 -4.51 -20.37 -1.37
CA GLY A 137 -4.09 -20.53 -2.77
C GLY A 137 -2.73 -21.20 -2.97
N LEU A 138 -1.70 -20.83 -2.20
CA LEU A 138 -0.33 -21.35 -2.38
C LEU A 138 0.03 -22.46 -1.39
N LEU A 139 -0.40 -22.35 -0.13
CA LEU A 139 -0.08 -23.31 0.92
C LEU A 139 -1.18 -24.36 1.13
N GLY A 140 -2.35 -24.18 0.52
CA GLY A 140 -3.50 -25.08 0.68
C GLY A 140 -4.12 -25.06 2.08
N SER A 141 -3.79 -24.08 2.93
CA SER A 141 -4.26 -24.01 4.32
C SER A 141 -4.52 -22.58 4.79
N VAL A 142 -5.76 -22.34 5.23
CA VAL A 142 -6.17 -21.09 5.89
C VAL A 142 -5.40 -20.87 7.19
N GLU A 143 -5.13 -21.95 7.94
CA GLU A 143 -4.38 -21.89 9.20
C GLU A 143 -2.94 -21.44 8.95
N ALA A 144 -2.28 -21.97 7.93
CA ALA A 144 -0.95 -21.50 7.52
C ALA A 144 -0.97 -20.02 7.11
N GLY A 145 -2.03 -19.57 6.42
CA GLY A 145 -2.26 -18.16 6.12
C GLY A 145 -2.43 -17.28 7.37
N ALA A 146 -3.16 -17.76 8.37
CA ALA A 146 -3.34 -17.04 9.64
C ALA A 146 -2.03 -16.94 10.44
N ILE A 147 -1.23 -18.02 10.46
CA ILE A 147 0.11 -18.02 11.07
C ILE A 147 1.01 -17.01 10.36
N LEU A 148 1.02 -16.98 9.02
CA LEU A 148 1.78 -15.99 8.27
C LEU A 148 1.32 -14.56 8.54
N LEU A 149 0.01 -14.32 8.60
CA LEU A 149 -0.52 -13.00 8.90
C LEU A 149 -0.07 -12.52 10.28
N THR A 150 -0.21 -13.36 11.30
CA THR A 150 0.21 -13.02 12.66
C THR A 150 1.71 -12.81 12.76
N ALA A 151 2.52 -13.67 12.14
CA ALA A 151 3.98 -13.50 12.08
C ALA A 151 4.37 -12.18 11.39
N GLN A 152 3.73 -11.83 10.27
CA GLN A 152 3.99 -10.58 9.55
C GLN A 152 3.59 -9.35 10.40
N LEU A 153 2.41 -9.37 11.03
CA LEU A 153 1.95 -8.26 11.85
C LEU A 153 2.86 -8.07 13.07
N LEU A 154 3.30 -9.17 13.70
CA LEU A 154 4.27 -9.11 14.79
C LEU A 154 5.62 -8.57 14.33
N ALA A 155 6.15 -9.04 13.20
CA ALA A 155 7.39 -8.55 12.63
C ALA A 155 7.32 -7.04 12.33
N ALA A 156 6.22 -6.58 11.75
CA ALA A 156 5.97 -5.16 11.49
C ALA A 156 5.90 -4.35 12.79
N LEU A 157 5.15 -4.81 13.79
CA LEU A 157 5.05 -4.13 15.08
C LEU A 157 6.42 -4.05 15.77
N LEU A 158 7.17 -5.16 15.81
CA LEU A 158 8.51 -5.20 16.37
C LEU A 158 9.43 -4.24 15.63
N LEU A 159 9.43 -4.25 14.29
CA LEU A 159 10.23 -3.33 13.49
C LEU A 159 9.87 -1.88 13.76
N GLY A 160 8.58 -1.56 13.90
CA GLY A 160 8.12 -0.24 14.32
C GLY A 160 8.66 0.15 15.70
N VAL A 161 8.66 -0.76 16.68
CA VAL A 161 9.21 -0.52 18.02
C VAL A 161 10.72 -0.31 17.98
N PHE A 162 11.46 -1.16 17.25
CA PHE A 162 12.90 -1.03 17.09
C PHE A 162 13.29 0.29 16.42
N LEU A 163 12.62 0.67 15.33
CA LEU A 163 12.83 1.97 14.66
C LEU A 163 12.39 3.15 15.52
N GLY A 164 11.37 2.97 16.35
CA GLY A 164 10.94 3.93 17.36
C GLY A 164 12.02 4.17 18.41
N ALA A 165 12.53 3.11 19.02
CA ALA A 165 13.58 3.16 20.04
C ALA A 165 14.93 3.68 19.49
N ALA A 166 15.28 3.31 18.24
CA ALA A 166 16.49 3.79 17.57
C ALA A 166 16.41 5.28 17.18
N ALA A 167 15.20 5.82 17.05
CA ALA A 167 15.00 7.25 16.82
C ALA A 167 15.27 8.02 18.11
N LYS A 168 16.50 8.53 18.27
CA LYS A 168 16.84 9.49 19.34
C LYS A 168 15.77 10.56 19.41
N SER A 169 15.28 10.82 20.63
CA SER A 169 14.30 11.85 20.99
C SER A 169 14.81 13.25 20.65
N GLY A 170 14.83 13.59 19.37
CA GLY A 170 15.16 14.90 18.81
C GLY A 170 14.11 15.34 17.78
N GLY A 171 12.94 14.68 17.78
CA GLY A 171 11.82 15.09 16.94
C GLY A 171 11.33 16.46 17.38
N SER A 172 11.37 17.41 16.45
CA SER A 172 10.77 18.74 16.59
C SER A 172 9.41 18.66 17.29
N PRO A 173 9.04 19.68 18.10
CA PRO A 173 7.73 19.72 18.75
C PRO A 173 6.64 19.45 17.70
N PRO A 174 5.54 18.75 18.08
CA PRO A 174 4.48 18.40 17.16
C PRO A 174 4.10 19.66 16.39
N GLN A 175 4.37 19.69 15.08
CA GLN A 175 3.89 20.78 14.26
C GLN A 175 2.38 20.74 14.41
N ARG A 176 1.81 21.82 14.97
CA ARG A 176 0.36 22.00 14.95
C ARG A 176 -0.07 21.73 13.51
N PRO A 177 -1.00 20.78 13.27
CA PRO A 177 -1.47 20.50 11.93
C PRO A 177 -1.78 21.84 11.30
N LYS A 178 -1.15 22.15 10.16
CA LYS A 178 -1.60 23.27 9.34
C LYS A 178 -2.90 22.81 8.72
N ARG A 179 -3.95 22.75 9.55
CA ARG A 179 -5.26 22.26 9.19
C ARG A 179 -5.73 23.17 8.06
N LYS A 180 -5.52 22.71 6.83
CA LYS A 180 -6.33 23.14 5.72
C LYS A 180 -7.67 22.52 6.05
N THR A 181 -8.50 23.27 6.78
CA THR A 181 -9.89 22.89 7.02
C THR A 181 -10.50 22.78 5.64
N SER A 182 -10.47 21.58 5.08
CA SER A 182 -11.18 21.33 3.84
C SER A 182 -12.63 21.60 4.15
N ALA A 183 -13.27 22.41 3.32
CA ALA A 183 -14.71 22.62 3.39
C ALA A 183 -15.49 21.29 3.27
N SER A 184 -14.85 20.21 2.81
CA SER A 184 -15.43 18.88 2.66
C SER A 184 -14.40 17.74 2.84
N PRO A 185 -14.07 17.34 4.08
CA PRO A 185 -13.14 16.23 4.37
C PRO A 185 -13.55 14.92 3.68
N PHE A 186 -14.86 14.67 3.55
CA PHE A 186 -15.39 13.50 2.85
C PHE A 186 -15.04 13.51 1.36
N ILE A 187 -15.34 14.60 0.64
CA ILE A 187 -15.06 14.72 -0.80
C ILE A 187 -13.55 14.55 -1.08
N ASN A 188 -12.72 15.22 -0.28
CA ASN A 188 -11.27 15.13 -0.40
C ASN A 188 -10.72 13.73 -0.11
N SER A 189 -11.41 12.94 0.73
CA SER A 189 -11.03 11.56 1.03
C SER A 189 -11.44 10.62 -0.10
N THR A 190 -12.63 10.84 -0.68
CA THR A 190 -13.12 10.13 -1.87
C THR A 190 -12.18 10.33 -3.07
N ILE A 191 -11.76 11.57 -3.35
CA ILE A 191 -10.85 11.88 -4.47
C ILE A 191 -9.48 11.21 -4.26
N ASP A 192 -8.95 11.27 -3.05
CA ASP A 192 -7.66 10.66 -2.72
C ASP A 192 -7.69 9.14 -2.82
N ALA A 193 -8.76 8.52 -2.32
CA ALA A 193 -8.98 7.09 -2.46
C ALA A 193 -9.13 6.70 -3.94
N ALA A 194 -9.84 7.49 -4.74
CA ALA A 194 -9.98 7.24 -6.18
C ALA A 194 -8.62 7.24 -6.87
N LYS A 195 -7.75 8.21 -6.57
CA LYS A 195 -6.38 8.26 -7.10
C LYS A 195 -5.56 7.04 -6.67
N GLY A 196 -5.63 6.67 -5.39
CA GLY A 196 -4.93 5.49 -4.86
C GLY A 196 -5.37 4.20 -5.54
N THR A 197 -6.69 3.98 -5.66
CA THR A 197 -7.26 2.83 -6.34
C THR A 197 -6.91 2.81 -7.83
N MET A 198 -7.01 3.94 -8.53
CA MET A 198 -6.62 4.02 -9.95
C MET A 198 -5.15 3.68 -10.17
N ASN A 199 -4.26 4.15 -9.30
CA ASN A 199 -2.83 3.80 -9.38
C ASN A 199 -2.63 2.28 -9.23
N MET A 200 -3.31 1.64 -8.29
CA MET A 200 -3.26 0.17 -8.14
C MET A 200 -3.78 -0.53 -9.40
N CYS A 201 -4.90 -0.06 -9.95
CA CYS A 201 -5.47 -0.59 -11.18
C CYS A 201 -4.50 -0.48 -12.37
N ALA A 202 -3.82 0.65 -12.51
CA ALA A 202 -2.85 0.86 -13.58
C ALA A 202 -1.72 -0.18 -13.55
N PHE A 203 -1.18 -0.48 -12.36
CA PHE A 203 -0.16 -1.52 -12.20
C PHE A 203 -0.71 -2.92 -12.48
N VAL A 204 -1.92 -3.25 -12.00
CA VAL A 204 -2.52 -4.57 -12.27
C VAL A 204 -2.77 -4.79 -13.76
N ILE A 205 -3.24 -3.77 -14.48
CA ILE A 205 -3.41 -3.82 -15.93
C ILE A 205 -2.06 -4.02 -16.62
N LEU A 206 -1.05 -3.22 -16.26
CA LEU A 206 0.29 -3.32 -16.83
C LEU A 206 0.90 -4.71 -16.64
N PHE A 207 0.84 -5.26 -15.43
CA PHE A 207 1.37 -6.60 -15.14
C PHE A 207 0.54 -7.70 -15.80
N SER A 208 -0.79 -7.54 -15.92
CA SER A 208 -1.64 -8.51 -16.63
C SER A 208 -1.33 -8.56 -18.13
N VAL A 209 -1.04 -7.41 -18.74
CA VAL A 209 -0.52 -7.32 -20.13
C VAL A 209 0.82 -8.02 -20.23
N LEU A 210 1.76 -7.72 -19.33
CA LEU A 210 3.09 -8.35 -19.31
C LEU A 210 3.00 -9.88 -19.19
N ILE A 211 2.19 -10.39 -18.25
CA ILE A 211 1.98 -11.83 -18.05
C ILE A 211 1.37 -12.47 -19.30
N SER A 212 0.43 -11.80 -19.96
CA SER A 212 -0.21 -12.31 -21.17
C SER A 212 0.77 -12.38 -22.34
N LEU A 213 1.63 -11.38 -22.50
CA LEU A 213 2.71 -11.38 -23.50
C LEU A 213 3.77 -12.46 -23.22
N LEU A 214 4.15 -12.65 -21.96
CA LEU A 214 5.10 -13.70 -21.57
C LEU A 214 4.55 -15.12 -21.82
N ARG A 215 3.23 -15.31 -21.67
CA ARG A 215 2.57 -16.58 -21.99
C ARG A 215 2.55 -16.83 -23.49
N GLU A 216 2.24 -15.82 -24.30
CA GLU A 216 2.15 -15.98 -25.76
C GLU A 216 3.52 -16.24 -26.41
N THR A 217 4.58 -15.64 -25.86
CA THR A 217 5.96 -15.84 -26.32
C THR A 217 6.59 -17.15 -25.82
N GLY A 218 5.89 -17.93 -25.00
CA GLY A 218 6.42 -19.16 -24.39
C GLY A 218 7.45 -18.94 -23.28
N ALA A 219 7.86 -17.69 -23.02
CA ALA A 219 8.80 -17.33 -21.96
C ALA A 219 8.29 -17.70 -20.57
N ALA A 220 6.97 -17.68 -20.36
CA ALA A 220 6.35 -18.09 -19.09
C ALA A 220 6.59 -19.58 -18.74
N ILE A 221 6.78 -20.45 -19.74
CA ILE A 221 7.04 -21.88 -19.54
C ILE A 221 8.51 -22.13 -19.18
N VAL A 222 9.42 -21.28 -19.69
CA VAL A 222 10.85 -21.33 -19.39
C VAL A 222 11.17 -20.74 -18.01
N LEU A 223 10.42 -19.72 -17.57
CA LEU A 223 10.57 -19.09 -16.24
C LEU A 223 9.81 -19.81 -15.11
N GLY A 224 8.87 -20.70 -15.45
CA GLY A 224 8.07 -21.48 -14.49
C GLY A 224 8.59 -22.91 -14.24
N ARG A 225 9.77 -23.25 -14.78
CA ARG A 225 10.57 -24.43 -14.44
C ARG A 225 11.75 -24.00 -13.57
#